data_AF-A0A383BUP2-F1
#
_entry.id   AF-A0A383BUP2-F1
#
_cell.length_a   1.000
_cell.length_b   1.000
_cell.length_c   1.000
_cell.angle_alpha   90.00
_cell.angle_beta   90.00
_cell.angle_gamma   90.00
#
_symmetry.space_group_name_H-M   'P 1'
#
loop_
_entity.id
_entity.type
_entity.pdbx_description
1 polymer ?
#
loop_
_entity_poly.entity_id
_entity_poly.type
_entity_poly.pdbx_seq_one_letter_code
_entity_poly.pdbx_strand_id
1 'polypeptide(L)' 'NHQYPDGVMLFLGTMFAPTQDRRGPGTGFTHEIGDRVEISAPELGCLINWVRRTDDILPWTFGARALMENLAGRGLL' A
#
# COMPACT_ATOMS: atom_id res chain seq x y z
N ASN A 1 -5.74 8.98 -13.17
CA ASN A 1 -7.01 8.26 -12.96
C ASN A 1 -6.68 6.99 -12.20
N HIS A 2 -7.21 6.81 -10.98
CA HIS A 2 -6.86 5.63 -10.15
C HIS A 2 -7.57 4.38 -10.71
N GLN A 3 -6.82 3.30 -10.89
CA GLN A 3 -7.35 2.02 -11.36
C GLN A 3 -7.61 1.13 -10.15
N TYR A 4 -8.83 0.63 -9.99
CA TYR A 4 -9.18 -0.35 -8.96
C TYR A 4 -9.75 -1.59 -9.65
N PRO A 5 -9.10 -2.76 -9.53
CA PRO A 5 -9.46 -3.94 -10.32
C PRO A 5 -10.82 -4.54 -9.96
N ASP A 6 -11.17 -4.60 -8.67
CA ASP A 6 -12.47 -5.07 -8.18
C ASP A 6 -12.72 -4.66 -6.70
N GLY A 7 -13.96 -4.88 -6.24
CA GLY A 7 -14.33 -4.81 -4.83
C GLY A 7 -14.69 -3.43 -4.29
N VAL A 8 -14.92 -3.36 -2.98
CA VAL A 8 -15.05 -2.13 -2.20
C VAL A 8 -14.12 -2.21 -1.00
N MET A 9 -13.52 -1.09 -0.60
CA MET A 9 -12.64 -1.03 0.58
C MET A 9 -13.10 0.08 1.53
N LEU A 10 -13.04 -0.21 2.83
CA LEU A 10 -13.20 0.75 3.90
C LEU A 10 -11.83 1.01 4.54
N PHE A 11 -11.33 2.24 4.42
CA PHE A 11 -10.11 2.65 5.11
C PHE A 11 -10.44 3.00 6.56
N LEU A 12 -9.89 2.23 7.51
CA LEU A 12 -10.15 2.38 8.95
C LEU A 12 -9.33 3.49 9.62
N GLY A 13 -8.49 4.19 8.84
CA GLY A 13 -7.55 5.20 9.33
C GLY A 13 -6.18 4.62 9.69
N THR A 14 -5.22 5.52 9.92
CA THR A 14 -3.90 5.19 10.46
C THR A 14 -3.79 5.77 11.87
N MET A 15 -3.11 5.06 12.77
CA MET A 15 -2.92 5.54 14.14
C MET A 15 -1.93 6.72 14.22
N PHE A 16 -1.06 6.89 13.22
CA PHE A 16 -0.04 7.94 13.21
C PHE A 16 0.16 8.51 11.80
N ALA A 17 0.36 9.83 11.73
CA ALA A 17 0.84 10.50 10.53
C ALA A 17 2.38 10.52 10.55
N PRO A 18 3.07 10.23 9.43
CA PRO A 18 4.52 10.36 9.35
C PRO A 18 4.87 11.85 9.40
N THR A 19 5.29 12.33 10.56
CA THR A 19 5.69 13.74 10.78
C THR A 19 7.20 13.93 10.77
N GLN A 20 7.97 12.85 10.61
CA GLN A 20 9.42 12.92 10.63
C GLN A 20 9.93 13.53 9.32
N ASP A 21 10.65 14.64 9.46
CA ASP A 21 11.21 15.37 8.34
C ASP A 21 12.15 14.49 7.50
N ARG A 22 11.90 14.43 6.19
CA ARG A 22 12.75 13.68 5.26
C ARG A 22 13.86 14.53 4.64
N ARG A 23 13.56 15.77 4.26
CA ARG A 23 14.46 16.65 3.48
C ARG A 23 15.06 17.80 4.28
N GLY A 24 14.58 18.03 5.50
CA GLY A 24 15.08 19.08 6.39
C GLY A 24 14.02 19.54 7.39
N PRO A 25 14.41 20.32 8.41
CA PRO A 25 13.50 20.74 9.48
C PRO A 25 12.23 21.42 8.96
N GLY A 26 11.06 20.94 9.40
CA GLY A 26 9.75 21.49 9.08
C GLY A 26 9.22 21.16 7.68
N THR A 27 9.85 20.25 6.94
CA THR A 27 9.44 19.87 5.58
C THR A 27 8.46 18.69 5.54
N GLY A 28 8.27 18.02 6.68
CA GLY A 28 7.46 16.83 6.82
C GLY A 28 8.04 15.63 6.07
N PHE A 29 7.22 14.58 5.99
CA PHE A 29 7.53 13.40 5.22
C PHE A 29 6.78 13.43 3.89
N THR A 30 7.47 13.07 2.81
CA THR A 30 6.83 12.75 1.52
C THR A 30 7.55 11.57 0.88
N HIS A 31 6.80 10.79 0.11
CA HIS A 31 7.36 9.70 -0.67
C HIS A 31 8.12 10.21 -1.89
N GLU A 32 9.13 9.45 -2.31
CA GLU A 32 9.92 9.71 -3.51
C GLU A 32 9.90 8.50 -4.43
N ILE A 33 10.13 8.73 -5.72
CA ILE A 33 10.23 7.64 -6.70
C ILE A 33 11.34 6.68 -6.28
N GLY A 34 11.02 5.39 -6.26
CA GLY A 34 11.93 4.33 -5.83
C GLY A 34 11.81 3.97 -4.35
N ASP A 35 11.02 4.69 -3.56
CA ASP A 35 10.71 4.27 -2.19
C ASP A 35 10.08 2.87 -2.20
N ARG A 36 10.52 2.03 -1.27
CA ARG A 36 9.86 0.78 -0.91
C ARG A 36 9.02 1.00 0.34
N VAL A 37 7.70 0.97 0.18
CA VAL A 37 6.73 1.16 1.26
C VAL A 37 6.24 -0.20 1.73
N GLU A 38 6.40 -0.47 3.01
CA GLU A 38 5.99 -1.73 3.63
C GLU A 38 4.98 -1.47 4.73
N ILE A 39 3.90 -2.24 4.73
CA ILE A 39 2.88 -2.20 5.77
C ILE A 39 2.59 -3.65 6.15
N SER A 40 2.75 -3.99 7.43
CA SER A 40 2.57 -5.36 7.90
C SER A 40 1.61 -5.46 9.07
N ALA A 41 0.84 -6.54 9.10
CA ALA A 41 0.07 -6.99 10.24
C ALA A 41 0.33 -8.50 10.41
N PRO A 42 0.65 -9.00 11.62
CA PRO A 42 0.97 -10.41 11.82
C PRO A 42 -0.06 -11.39 11.22
N GLU A 43 -1.33 -11.03 11.26
CA GLU A 43 -2.45 -11.83 10.80
C GLU A 43 -2.61 -11.85 9.26
N LEU A 44 -2.05 -10.86 8.55
CA LEU A 44 -2.24 -10.67 7.10
C LEU A 44 -0.94 -10.81 6.29
N GLY A 45 0.21 -10.71 6.97
CA GLY A 45 1.53 -10.62 6.36
C GLY A 45 1.93 -9.17 6.07
N CYS A 46 2.60 -8.95 4.93
CA CYS A 46 3.12 -7.64 4.54
C CYS A 46 2.64 -7.26 3.13
N LEU A 47 2.17 -6.02 2.99
CA LEU A 47 1.95 -5.34 1.72
C LEU A 47 3.17 -4.48 1.40
N ILE A 48 3.78 -4.73 0.25
CA ILE A 48 4.99 -4.04 -0.20
C ILE A 48 4.67 -3.35 -1.52
N ASN A 49 4.88 -2.03 -1.57
CA ASN A 49 4.70 -1.22 -2.77
C ASN A 49 5.99 -0.47 -3.12
N TRP A 50 6.23 -0.27 -4.41
CA TRP A 50 7.29 0.60 -4.91
C TRP A 50 6.68 1.89 -5.45
N VAL A 51 7.17 3.03 -4.98
CA VAL A 51 6.65 4.33 -5.40
C VAL A 51 7.14 4.64 -6.81
N ARG A 52 6.18 4.84 -7.72
CA ARG A 52 6.40 5.29 -9.09
C ARG A 52 5.21 6.14 -9.54
N ARG A 53 5.38 6.86 -10.65
CA ARG A 53 4.29 7.62 -11.26
C ARG A 53 3.22 6.68 -11.83
N THR A 54 1.96 7.06 -11.65
CA THR A 54 0.80 6.26 -12.08
C THR A 54 0.72 6.06 -13.60
N ASP A 55 1.29 6.96 -14.39
CA ASP A 55 1.34 6.89 -15.85
C ASP A 55 2.49 6.03 -16.40
N ASP A 56 3.41 5.58 -15.53
CA ASP A 56 4.59 4.78 -15.89
C ASP A 56 4.59 3.39 -15.21
N ILE A 57 3.43 2.96 -14.70
CA ILE A 57 3.24 1.62 -14.12
C ILE A 57 2.15 0.87 -14.85
N LEU A 58 2.26 -0.46 -14.83
CA LEU A 58 1.22 -1.34 -15.34
C LEU A 58 -0.09 -1.13 -14.56
N PRO A 59 -1.26 -1.34 -15.20
CA PRO A 59 -2.53 -1.34 -14.51
C PRO A 59 -2.54 -2.28 -13.31
N TRP A 60 -3.20 -1.86 -12.23
CA TRP A 60 -3.33 -2.65 -11.03
C TRP A 60 -4.27 -3.85 -11.26
N THR A 61 -3.76 -5.08 -11.07
CA THR A 61 -4.51 -6.33 -11.29
C THR A 61 -4.82 -7.14 -10.03
N PHE A 62 -4.20 -6.80 -8.89
CA PHE A 62 -4.38 -7.51 -7.62
C PHE A 62 -5.55 -6.89 -6.82
N GLY A 63 -6.77 -7.38 -7.01
CA GLY A 63 -7.97 -6.91 -6.32
C GLY A 63 -8.30 -7.62 -5.01
N ALA A 64 -9.49 -7.34 -4.48
CA ALA A 64 -10.02 -7.95 -3.27
C ALA A 64 -10.15 -9.47 -3.41
N ARG A 65 -10.58 -9.97 -4.59
CA ARG A 65 -10.65 -11.42 -4.84
C ARG A 65 -9.28 -12.07 -4.75
N ALA A 66 -8.27 -11.48 -5.39
CA ALA A 66 -6.89 -11.99 -5.36
C ALA A 66 -6.30 -11.96 -3.95
N LEU A 67 -6.64 -10.95 -3.14
CA LEU A 67 -6.29 -10.91 -1.72
C LEU A 67 -6.90 -12.08 -0.94
N MET A 68 -8.20 -12.33 -1.09
CA MET A 68 -8.87 -13.43 -0.39
C MET A 68 -8.30 -14.79 -0.81
N GLU A 69 -8.06 -15.01 -2.11
CA GLU A 69 -7.40 -16.23 -2.61
C GLU A 69 -6.00 -16.41 -2.02
N ASN A 70 -5.23 -15.32 -1.92
CA ASN A 70 -3.89 -15.33 -1.33
C ASN A 70 -3.92 -15.64 0.18
N LEU A 71 -4.90 -15.12 0.93
CA LEU A 71 -5.05 -15.41 2.36
C LEU A 71 -5.49 -16.86 2.57
N ALA A 72 -6.47 -17.36 1.82
CA ALA A 72 -6.92 -18.75 1.88
C ALA A 72 -5.78 -19.73 1.57
N GLY A 73 -5.02 -19.48 0.50
CA GLY A 73 -3.89 -20.33 0.12
C GLY A 73 -2.76 -20.40 1.16
N ARG A 74 -2.72 -19.44 2.09
CA ARG A 74 -1.76 -19.41 3.21
C ARG A 74 -2.35 -19.88 4.55
N GLY A 75 -3.63 -20.28 4.58
CA GLY A 75 -4.31 -20.71 5.80
C GLY A 75 -4.64 -19.57 6.77
N LEU A 76 -4.88 -18.36 6.25
CA LEU A 76 -5.20 -17.15 7.02
C LEU A 76 -6.67 -16.72 6.92
N LEU A 77 -7.54 -17.56 6.36
CA LEU A 77 -9.00 -17.41 6.28
C LEU A 77 -9.71 -18.61 6.90
#